data_AF-A0A3A0CCY6-F1
#
_entry.id   AF-A0A3A0CCY6-F1
#
_cell.length_a   1.000
_cell.length_b   1.000
_cell.length_c   1.000
_cell.angle_alpha   90.00
_cell.angle_beta   90.00
_cell.angle_gamma   90.00
#
_symmetry.space_group_name_H-M   'P 1'
#
loop_
_entity.id
_entity.type
_entity.pdbx_description
1 polymer ?
#
loop_
_entity_poly.entity_id
_entity_poly.type
_entity_poly.pdbx_seq_one_letter_code
_entity_poly.pdbx_strand_id
1 'polypeptide(L)'
;MTPTRSLHRISPGIRRATLIVGAAIGLAITPGRSEGQWPQFGGARQDFKVECKGLAEEWPDDGPKKLWNRELGDGYSGIIVDGNVLYTMYRTKEDKEAVIALDASTGKTIWEHAYDCPVREGHVKEFGTGPRATPTLDGDRLYTAGVSGHLHCLDKKSGKALWSHDLWKEYEGTFLNHGFSTSPFIYKETVVMLVGGKGHAIVAFDKKDGKELWKKHDFGNSYATPKLINVDGEDQLACPMAAEVVGICAATGELRWSVEQKNQWGQNICQPTYDGKDHMLFISSVEPACSKGIRLTRSGEETKAEEVWTNRKVRVHHSNAIRVDDCVFTSTGGDGPGLYFAVDAKTGDMKWRKRGFAKATSLYADGKFLVLDEDGKLGLVRATPEKFEILAQAKVLESQAWTVPTLVGTKGYLRDRKNIMSIELGRDAYASAANGGKGKRG
;
A
#
# COMPACT_ATOMS: atom_id res chain seq x y z
N MET A 1 -65.05 -39.18 56.86
CA MET A 1 -64.83 -40.46 56.16
C MET A 1 -64.38 -40.15 54.74
N THR A 2 -63.21 -40.69 54.36
CA THR A 2 -62.61 -40.78 53.00
C THR A 2 -63.60 -41.36 51.97
N PRO A 3 -63.42 -41.29 50.62
CA PRO A 3 -62.16 -41.18 49.84
C PRO A 3 -62.19 -40.18 48.63
N THR A 4 -61.09 -39.48 48.28
CA THR A 4 -60.09 -39.80 47.23
C THR A 4 -60.61 -40.28 45.86
N ARG A 5 -60.42 -39.49 44.77
CA ARG A 5 -59.38 -39.71 43.72
C ARG A 5 -59.54 -38.83 42.45
N SER A 6 -58.37 -38.33 42.02
CA SER A 6 -57.89 -38.16 40.64
C SER A 6 -58.58 -37.17 39.68
N LEU A 7 -58.06 -35.93 39.68
CA LEU A 7 -58.16 -35.01 38.53
C LEU A 7 -57.08 -35.36 37.50
N HIS A 8 -57.51 -35.56 36.25
CA HIS A 8 -56.65 -35.74 35.09
C HIS A 8 -55.81 -34.48 34.85
N ARG A 9 -54.48 -34.65 34.75
CA ARG A 9 -53.57 -33.64 34.19
C ARG A 9 -53.79 -33.60 32.67
N ILE A 10 -54.32 -32.49 32.18
CA ILE A 10 -54.26 -32.13 30.76
C ILE A 10 -52.96 -31.33 30.56
N SER A 11 -52.00 -31.91 29.86
CA SER A 11 -50.81 -31.21 29.35
C SER A 11 -51.16 -30.52 28.03
N PRO A 12 -50.96 -29.20 27.86
CA PRO A 12 -50.96 -28.61 26.53
C PRO A 12 -49.61 -28.90 25.86
N GLY A 13 -49.64 -29.74 24.83
CA GLY A 13 -48.50 -29.96 23.94
C GLY A 13 -48.24 -28.71 23.11
N ILE A 14 -47.30 -27.88 23.54
CA ILE A 14 -46.71 -26.82 22.71
C ILE A 14 -45.83 -27.52 21.68
N ARG A 15 -46.32 -27.66 20.44
CA ARG A 15 -45.49 -28.00 19.29
C ARG A 15 -44.50 -26.85 19.07
N ARG A 16 -43.25 -27.04 19.50
CA ARG A 16 -42.13 -26.20 19.05
C ARG A 16 -41.94 -26.46 17.55
N ALA A 17 -42.41 -25.54 16.72
CA ALA A 17 -41.96 -25.45 15.35
C ALA A 17 -40.51 -24.96 15.37
N THR A 18 -39.56 -25.88 15.21
CA THR A 18 -38.16 -25.53 15.00
C THR A 18 -38.06 -24.90 13.61
N LEU A 19 -38.09 -23.56 13.55
CA LEU A 19 -37.64 -22.84 12.37
C LEU A 19 -36.13 -23.03 12.26
N ILE A 20 -35.71 -23.95 11.40
CA ILE A 20 -34.33 -24.04 10.94
C ILE A 20 -34.12 -22.83 10.03
N VAL A 21 -33.68 -21.71 10.61
CA VAL A 21 -33.09 -20.63 9.81
C VAL A 21 -31.75 -21.16 9.33
N GLY A 22 -31.75 -21.74 8.13
CA GLY A 22 -30.52 -22.10 7.45
C GLY A 22 -29.68 -20.83 7.30
N ALA A 23 -28.60 -20.74 8.06
CA ALA A 23 -27.56 -19.75 7.83
C ALA A 23 -26.98 -20.04 6.45
N ALA A 24 -27.45 -19.31 5.43
CA ALA A 24 -26.78 -19.25 4.15
C ALA A 24 -25.41 -18.62 4.42
N ILE A 25 -24.39 -19.46 4.56
CA ILE A 25 -23.00 -19.06 4.48
C ILE A 25 -22.82 -18.55 3.05
N GLY A 26 -23.08 -17.27 2.84
CA GLY A 26 -22.69 -16.59 1.64
C GLY A 26 -21.17 -16.61 1.59
N LEU A 27 -20.60 -17.54 0.81
CA LEU A 27 -19.23 -17.35 0.33
C LEU A 27 -19.24 -15.99 -0.37
N ALA A 28 -18.58 -15.01 0.24
CA ALA A 28 -18.22 -13.80 -0.46
C ALA A 28 -17.32 -14.22 -1.62
N ILE A 29 -17.91 -14.29 -2.82
CA ILE A 29 -17.16 -14.39 -4.06
C ILE A 29 -16.45 -13.04 -4.17
N THR A 30 -15.20 -12.97 -3.71
CA THR A 30 -14.31 -11.90 -4.11
C THR A 30 -14.25 -11.96 -5.64
N PRO A 31 -14.62 -10.89 -6.37
CA PRO A 31 -14.43 -10.88 -7.80
C PRO A 31 -12.96 -11.17 -8.05
N GLY A 32 -12.67 -12.27 -8.75
CA GLY A 32 -11.32 -12.66 -9.12
C GLY A 32 -10.69 -11.50 -9.89
N ARG A 33 -9.81 -10.75 -9.23
CA ARG A 33 -9.01 -9.70 -9.88
C ARG A 33 -8.10 -10.41 -10.88
N SER A 34 -8.09 -9.90 -12.12
CA SER A 34 -7.53 -10.62 -13.25
C SER A 34 -6.01 -10.65 -13.19
N GLU A 35 -5.42 -11.68 -13.80
CA GLU A 35 -4.05 -11.59 -14.30
C GLU A 35 -3.87 -10.27 -15.08
N GLY A 36 -2.73 -9.61 -14.94
CA GLY A 36 -2.46 -8.38 -15.68
C GLY A 36 -2.76 -7.04 -14.97
N GLN A 37 -3.13 -7.05 -13.67
CA GLN A 37 -3.50 -5.83 -12.95
C GLN A 37 -2.67 -5.57 -11.70
N TRP A 38 -2.41 -4.29 -11.44
CA TRP A 38 -1.90 -3.75 -10.18
C TRP A 38 -2.71 -2.48 -9.88
N PRO A 39 -3.88 -2.56 -9.23
CA PRO A 39 -4.87 -1.48 -9.29
C PRO A 39 -4.67 -0.35 -8.24
N GLN A 40 -3.79 -0.52 -7.26
CA GLN A 40 -3.68 0.38 -6.11
C GLN A 40 -2.30 0.28 -5.44
N PHE A 41 -2.03 1.14 -4.45
CA PHE A 41 -0.81 1.07 -3.63
C PHE A 41 -0.65 -0.31 -2.97
N GLY A 42 0.52 -0.92 -3.13
CA GLY A 42 0.79 -2.29 -2.66
C GLY A 42 0.12 -3.42 -3.46
N GLY A 43 -0.46 -3.10 -4.61
CA GLY A 43 -1.06 -4.07 -5.52
C GLY A 43 -2.44 -4.55 -5.07
N ALA A 44 -2.92 -5.64 -5.67
CA ALA A 44 -4.29 -6.12 -5.46
C ALA A 44 -4.63 -6.42 -3.98
N ARG A 45 -3.62 -6.73 -3.15
CA ARG A 45 -3.79 -7.06 -1.72
C ARG A 45 -3.20 -6.01 -0.76
N GLN A 46 -2.67 -4.89 -1.26
CA GLN A 46 -1.95 -3.87 -0.47
C GLN A 46 -0.79 -4.45 0.37
N ASP A 47 -0.09 -5.46 -0.13
CA ASP A 47 0.97 -6.17 0.59
C ASP A 47 2.29 -6.22 -0.19
N PHE A 48 2.34 -5.61 -1.39
CA PHE A 48 3.49 -5.62 -2.29
C PHE A 48 3.92 -7.04 -2.71
N LYS A 49 3.00 -8.01 -2.67
CA LYS A 49 3.26 -9.39 -3.08
C LYS A 49 2.52 -9.72 -4.36
N VAL A 50 3.25 -10.16 -5.37
CA VAL A 50 2.70 -10.59 -6.66
C VAL A 50 2.76 -12.10 -6.77
N GLU A 51 1.63 -12.67 -7.20
CA GLU A 51 1.61 -14.05 -7.66
C GLU A 51 2.03 -14.07 -9.13
N CYS A 52 3.31 -14.30 -9.38
CA CYS A 52 3.84 -14.57 -10.71
C CYS A 52 4.91 -15.66 -10.65
N LYS A 53 5.31 -16.15 -11.83
CA LYS A 53 6.36 -17.15 -12.01
C LYS A 53 7.27 -16.74 -13.15
N GLY A 54 8.49 -17.27 -13.15
CA GLY A 54 9.41 -17.14 -14.28
C GLY A 54 10.27 -15.88 -14.23
N LEU A 55 10.42 -15.25 -13.06
CA LEU A 55 11.44 -14.24 -12.87
C LEU A 55 12.81 -14.88 -13.04
N ALA A 56 13.73 -14.16 -13.68
CA ALA A 56 15.10 -14.61 -13.89
C ALA A 56 15.81 -14.93 -12.57
N GLU A 57 16.95 -15.61 -12.66
CA GLU A 57 17.90 -15.78 -11.54
C GLU A 57 19.10 -14.84 -11.68
N GLU A 58 19.34 -14.32 -12.88
CA GLU A 58 20.44 -13.42 -13.18
C GLU A 58 20.03 -12.48 -14.31
N TRP A 59 20.68 -11.32 -14.37
CA TRP A 59 20.62 -10.38 -15.48
C TRP A 59 22.06 -10.00 -15.86
N PRO A 60 22.30 -9.42 -17.05
CA PRO A 60 23.57 -8.77 -17.37
C PRO A 60 24.00 -7.70 -16.34
N ASP A 61 25.30 -7.39 -16.28
CA ASP A 61 25.87 -6.42 -15.34
C ASP A 61 25.30 -5.00 -15.51
N ASP A 62 24.87 -4.64 -16.73
CA ASP A 62 24.20 -3.37 -17.04
C ASP A 62 22.69 -3.39 -16.70
N GLY A 63 22.19 -4.52 -16.21
CA GLY A 63 20.85 -4.67 -15.66
C GLY A 63 19.86 -5.40 -16.54
N PRO A 64 18.59 -5.43 -16.11
CA PRO A 64 17.54 -6.09 -16.86
C PRO A 64 17.24 -5.35 -18.17
N LYS A 65 16.77 -6.08 -19.18
CA LYS A 65 16.43 -5.56 -20.50
C LYS A 65 15.43 -4.41 -20.38
N LYS A 66 15.86 -3.22 -20.76
CA LYS A 66 15.03 -2.02 -20.86
C LYS A 66 14.10 -2.13 -22.07
N LEU A 67 12.79 -2.08 -21.84
CA LEU A 67 11.78 -2.11 -22.91
C LEU A 67 11.54 -0.71 -23.47
N TRP A 68 11.41 0.27 -22.58
CA TRP A 68 11.35 1.69 -22.92
C TRP A 68 11.70 2.54 -21.70
N ASN A 69 12.07 3.80 -21.93
CA ASN A 69 12.26 4.82 -20.90
C ASN A 69 11.86 6.19 -21.47
N ARG A 70 11.41 7.10 -20.60
CA ARG A 70 11.20 8.51 -20.96
C ARG A 70 11.22 9.42 -19.74
N GLU A 71 11.49 10.69 -20.00
CA GLU A 71 11.22 11.77 -19.05
C GLU A 71 9.71 11.86 -18.78
N LEU A 72 9.36 12.15 -17.52
CA LEU A 72 8.00 12.39 -17.05
C LEU A 72 7.91 13.79 -16.42
N GLY A 73 8.50 13.95 -15.25
CA GLY A 73 8.47 15.17 -14.43
C GLY A 73 8.43 14.83 -12.94
N ASP A 74 8.38 15.86 -12.10
CA ASP A 74 8.63 15.71 -10.65
C ASP A 74 7.55 14.87 -9.95
N GLY A 75 7.94 13.99 -9.03
CA GLY A 75 7.01 13.26 -8.16
C GLY A 75 7.43 11.83 -7.82
N TYR A 76 6.66 11.20 -6.95
CA TYR A 76 6.88 9.84 -6.43
C TYR A 76 5.61 8.98 -6.45
N SER A 77 4.61 9.42 -7.20
CA SER A 77 3.34 8.69 -7.34
C SER A 77 3.61 7.28 -7.86
N GLY A 78 3.03 6.27 -7.20
CA GLY A 78 3.07 4.89 -7.67
C GLY A 78 2.54 4.73 -9.09
N ILE A 79 2.94 3.64 -9.75
CA ILE A 79 2.47 3.28 -11.08
C ILE A 79 1.45 2.16 -10.89
N ILE A 80 0.21 2.34 -11.33
CA ILE A 80 -0.78 1.26 -11.34
C ILE A 80 -0.99 0.76 -12.77
N VAL A 81 -1.44 -0.49 -12.91
CA VAL A 81 -1.56 -1.17 -14.21
C VAL A 81 -2.96 -1.76 -14.36
N ASP A 82 -3.59 -1.48 -15.51
CA ASP A 82 -4.82 -2.13 -15.99
C ASP A 82 -4.58 -2.69 -17.40
N GLY A 83 -4.20 -3.96 -17.49
CA GLY A 83 -3.87 -4.59 -18.77
C GLY A 83 -2.68 -3.90 -19.45
N ASN A 84 -2.94 -3.19 -20.55
CA ASN A 84 -1.90 -2.47 -21.32
C ASN A 84 -1.87 -0.95 -21.02
N VAL A 85 -2.49 -0.50 -19.94
CA VAL A 85 -2.48 0.92 -19.53
C VAL A 85 -1.82 1.08 -18.18
N LEU A 86 -0.91 2.05 -18.09
CA LEU A 86 -0.32 2.51 -16.83
C LEU A 86 -0.99 3.81 -16.41
N TYR A 87 -1.21 3.99 -15.11
CA TYR A 87 -1.62 5.27 -14.55
C TYR A 87 -0.65 5.71 -13.44
N THR A 88 -0.29 6.98 -13.44
CA THR A 88 0.54 7.61 -12.40
C THR A 88 0.27 9.12 -12.36
N MET A 89 0.96 9.83 -11.47
CA MET A 89 0.86 11.29 -11.36
C MET A 89 2.24 11.95 -11.36
N TYR A 90 2.32 13.19 -11.82
CA TYR A 90 3.56 13.97 -11.78
C TYR A 90 3.28 15.48 -11.82
N ARG A 91 4.28 16.31 -11.54
CA ARG A 91 4.25 17.75 -11.81
C ARG A 91 4.89 18.05 -13.16
N THR A 92 4.16 18.76 -14.00
CA THR A 92 4.53 19.10 -15.39
C THR A 92 5.54 20.24 -15.44
N LYS A 93 6.06 20.53 -16.65
CA LYS A 93 7.02 21.63 -16.88
C LYS A 93 6.34 23.01 -16.74
N GLU A 94 5.03 23.08 -16.91
CA GLU A 94 4.18 24.25 -16.72
C GLU A 94 3.72 24.43 -15.26
N ASP A 95 4.35 23.72 -14.32
CA ASP A 95 4.08 23.77 -12.87
C ASP A 95 2.66 23.35 -12.46
N LYS A 96 2.02 22.52 -13.28
CA LYS A 96 0.73 21.87 -12.96
C LYS A 96 0.95 20.49 -12.36
N GLU A 97 -0.02 19.98 -11.62
CA GLU A 97 -0.07 18.54 -11.36
C GLU A 97 -0.89 17.86 -12.44
N ALA A 98 -0.48 16.65 -12.81
CA ALA A 98 -1.15 15.86 -13.83
C ALA A 98 -1.33 14.41 -13.39
N VAL A 99 -2.50 13.86 -13.71
CA VAL A 99 -2.75 12.41 -13.77
C VAL A 99 -2.57 11.99 -15.23
N ILE A 100 -1.80 10.93 -15.47
CA ILE A 100 -1.47 10.50 -16.82
C ILE A 100 -1.79 9.02 -17.02
N ALA A 101 -2.32 8.69 -18.20
CA ALA A 101 -2.41 7.33 -18.70
C ALA A 101 -1.36 7.11 -19.80
N LEU A 102 -0.63 6.00 -19.71
CA LEU A 102 0.39 5.62 -20.69
C LEU A 102 0.10 4.23 -21.27
N ASP A 103 0.43 4.04 -22.54
CA ASP A 103 0.50 2.70 -23.13
C ASP A 103 1.67 1.94 -22.50
N ALA A 104 1.39 0.80 -21.88
CA ALA A 104 2.37 0.04 -21.10
C ALA A 104 3.48 -0.59 -21.95
N SER A 105 3.25 -0.76 -23.26
CA SER A 105 4.20 -1.36 -24.19
C SER A 105 5.19 -0.35 -24.79
N THR A 106 4.80 0.93 -24.85
CA THR A 106 5.58 1.98 -25.53
C THR A 106 5.94 3.17 -24.64
N GLY A 107 5.27 3.34 -23.49
CA GLY A 107 5.39 4.52 -22.63
C GLY A 107 4.77 5.79 -23.24
N LYS A 108 4.05 5.69 -24.36
CA LYS A 108 3.39 6.83 -25.00
C LYS A 108 2.16 7.26 -24.21
N THR A 109 1.94 8.57 -24.15
CA THR A 109 0.76 9.15 -23.49
C THR A 109 -0.50 8.76 -24.25
N ILE A 110 -1.50 8.24 -23.53
CA ILE A 110 -2.86 7.99 -24.02
C ILE A 110 -3.72 9.22 -23.77
N TRP A 111 -3.76 9.67 -22.51
CA TRP A 111 -4.42 10.90 -22.08
C TRP A 111 -3.71 11.50 -20.88
N GLU A 112 -3.97 12.78 -20.63
CA GLU A 112 -3.48 13.51 -19.48
C GLU A 112 -4.57 14.42 -18.91
N HIS A 113 -4.70 14.44 -17.59
CA HIS A 113 -5.58 15.35 -16.84
C HIS A 113 -4.71 16.26 -15.97
N ALA A 114 -4.43 17.47 -16.46
CA ALA A 114 -3.64 18.47 -15.75
C ALA A 114 -4.55 19.48 -15.04
N TYR A 115 -4.18 19.87 -13.81
CA TYR A 115 -4.89 20.84 -13.00
C TYR A 115 -3.93 21.78 -12.27
N ASP A 116 -4.41 22.99 -11.98
CA ASP A 116 -3.64 23.97 -11.23
C ASP A 116 -3.50 23.52 -9.77
N CYS A 117 -2.27 23.41 -9.32
CA CYS A 117 -1.95 23.07 -7.93
C CYS A 117 -0.67 23.83 -7.55
N PRO A 118 -0.74 25.12 -7.20
CA PRO A 118 0.45 25.88 -6.86
C PRO A 118 1.17 25.30 -5.64
N VAL A 119 2.50 25.36 -5.64
CA VAL A 119 3.30 24.98 -4.47
C VAL A 119 3.02 25.98 -3.34
N ARG A 120 2.50 25.47 -2.22
CA ARG A 120 2.14 26.29 -1.06
C ARG A 120 3.37 26.73 -0.27
N GLU A 121 3.24 27.86 0.41
CA GLU A 121 4.22 28.29 1.41
C GLU A 121 4.37 27.22 2.51
N GLY A 122 5.60 27.00 2.98
CA GLY A 122 5.91 25.96 3.96
C GLY A 122 6.14 24.55 3.38
N HIS A 123 5.86 24.30 2.10
CA HIS A 123 6.25 23.04 1.47
C HIS A 123 7.78 22.92 1.30
N VAL A 124 8.32 21.76 1.67
CA VAL A 124 9.74 21.43 1.50
C VAL A 124 10.02 21.11 0.04
N LYS A 125 10.80 21.98 -0.62
CA LYS A 125 11.11 21.87 -2.06
C LYS A 125 12.31 20.98 -2.39
N GLU A 126 13.21 20.76 -1.42
CA GLU A 126 14.45 19.99 -1.59
C GLU A 126 14.18 18.60 -2.20
N PHE A 127 13.20 17.90 -1.65
CA PHE A 127 12.80 16.57 -2.09
C PHE A 127 11.75 16.58 -3.21
N GLY A 128 11.53 17.73 -3.85
CA GLY A 128 10.56 17.89 -4.93
C GLY A 128 9.13 18.12 -4.47
N THR A 129 8.34 18.68 -5.37
CA THR A 129 7.01 19.21 -5.06
C THR A 129 5.90 18.42 -5.73
N GLY A 130 6.23 17.44 -6.57
CA GLY A 130 5.24 16.63 -7.29
C GLY A 130 4.39 15.70 -6.41
N PRO A 131 3.36 15.09 -6.99
CA PRO A 131 2.45 14.18 -6.27
C PRO A 131 3.17 12.92 -5.79
N ARG A 132 2.70 12.38 -4.66
CA ARG A 132 3.29 11.23 -3.94
C ARG A 132 2.32 10.07 -3.76
N ALA A 133 1.03 10.37 -3.61
CA ALA A 133 0.00 9.35 -3.52
C ALA A 133 -0.05 8.50 -4.80
N THR A 134 -0.46 7.24 -4.66
CA THR A 134 -0.67 6.34 -5.79
C THR A 134 -2.13 6.41 -6.23
N PRO A 135 -2.43 6.46 -7.53
CA PRO A 135 -3.81 6.34 -8.01
C PRO A 135 -4.43 5.01 -7.56
N THR A 136 -5.75 4.99 -7.41
CA THR A 136 -6.51 3.76 -7.15
C THR A 136 -7.55 3.56 -8.22
N LEU A 137 -7.57 2.36 -8.82
CA LEU A 137 -8.50 1.96 -9.86
C LEU A 137 -9.63 1.12 -9.28
N ASP A 138 -10.87 1.47 -9.59
CA ASP A 138 -12.07 0.67 -9.32
C ASP A 138 -13.00 0.70 -10.53
N GLY A 139 -13.11 -0.44 -11.24
CA GLY A 139 -13.92 -0.55 -12.45
C GLY A 139 -13.47 0.40 -13.56
N ASP A 140 -14.35 1.34 -13.93
CA ASP A 140 -14.13 2.36 -14.96
C ASP A 140 -13.64 3.71 -14.39
N ARG A 141 -13.31 3.76 -13.10
CA ARG A 141 -12.96 4.99 -12.39
C ARG A 141 -11.55 4.95 -11.82
N LEU A 142 -10.88 6.09 -11.89
CA LEU A 142 -9.56 6.33 -11.33
C LEU A 142 -9.65 7.40 -10.24
N TYR A 143 -9.19 7.08 -9.03
CA TYR A 143 -9.20 7.98 -7.88
C TYR A 143 -7.78 8.44 -7.57
N THR A 144 -7.56 9.74 -7.41
CA THR A 144 -6.23 10.31 -7.22
C THR A 144 -6.23 11.40 -6.16
N ALA A 145 -5.14 11.55 -5.42
CA ALA A 145 -4.92 12.65 -4.49
C ALA A 145 -3.61 13.39 -4.83
N GLY A 146 -3.70 14.68 -5.16
CA GLY A 146 -2.55 15.54 -5.44
C GLY A 146 -1.77 15.97 -4.19
N VAL A 147 -0.59 16.60 -4.37
CA VAL A 147 0.28 17.02 -3.25
C VAL A 147 -0.41 17.98 -2.27
N SER A 148 -1.40 18.73 -2.74
CA SER A 148 -2.17 19.68 -1.93
C SER A 148 -3.54 19.14 -1.46
N GLY A 149 -3.78 17.83 -1.61
CA GLY A 149 -5.04 17.21 -1.22
C GLY A 149 -6.19 17.42 -2.21
N HIS A 150 -5.88 17.64 -3.50
CA HIS A 150 -6.90 17.62 -4.55
C HIS A 150 -7.29 16.16 -4.84
N LEU A 151 -8.45 15.74 -4.32
CA LEU A 151 -9.03 14.43 -4.59
C LEU A 151 -9.84 14.50 -5.88
N HIS A 152 -9.55 13.62 -6.84
CA HIS A 152 -10.32 13.51 -8.08
C HIS A 152 -10.84 12.10 -8.26
N CYS A 153 -12.04 11.98 -8.86
CA CYS A 153 -12.48 10.79 -9.56
C CYS A 153 -12.51 11.09 -11.05
N LEU A 154 -11.77 10.33 -11.83
CA LEU A 154 -11.66 10.46 -13.28
C LEU A 154 -12.28 9.25 -13.97
N ASP A 155 -12.86 9.45 -15.15
CA ASP A 155 -13.15 8.38 -16.09
C ASP A 155 -11.81 7.78 -16.59
N LYS A 156 -11.61 6.47 -16.41
CA LYS A 156 -10.29 5.85 -16.68
C LYS A 156 -9.88 5.87 -18.15
N LYS A 157 -10.85 5.99 -19.07
CA LYS A 157 -10.62 5.91 -20.52
C LYS A 157 -10.25 7.27 -21.11
N SER A 158 -10.88 8.33 -20.62
CA SER A 158 -10.72 9.69 -21.16
C SER A 158 -9.90 10.62 -20.27
N GLY A 159 -9.75 10.30 -18.98
CA GLY A 159 -9.14 11.20 -17.99
C GLY A 159 -10.06 12.37 -17.58
N LYS A 160 -11.32 12.39 -18.03
CA LYS A 160 -12.26 13.45 -17.67
C LYS A 160 -12.62 13.34 -16.19
N ALA A 161 -12.55 14.46 -15.47
CA ALA A 161 -13.05 14.53 -14.10
C ALA A 161 -14.56 14.30 -14.03
N LEU A 162 -14.96 13.37 -13.17
CA LEU A 162 -16.35 13.03 -12.86
C LEU A 162 -16.82 13.81 -11.62
N TRP A 163 -15.94 13.91 -10.61
CA TRP A 163 -16.11 14.76 -9.43
C TRP A 163 -14.73 15.03 -8.79
N SER A 164 -14.66 16.04 -7.93
CA SER A 164 -13.42 16.42 -7.24
C SER A 164 -13.68 17.13 -5.91
N HIS A 165 -12.73 17.03 -4.98
CA HIS A 165 -12.68 17.77 -3.73
C HIS A 165 -11.32 18.44 -3.53
N ASP A 166 -11.31 19.63 -2.94
CA ASP A 166 -10.12 20.27 -2.37
C ASP A 166 -10.13 20.00 -0.86
N LEU A 167 -9.50 18.90 -0.45
CA LEU A 167 -9.59 18.40 0.93
C LEU A 167 -9.06 19.42 1.95
N TRP A 168 -8.17 20.31 1.53
CA TRP A 168 -7.71 21.39 2.39
C TRP A 168 -8.77 22.47 2.56
N LYS A 169 -9.33 23.00 1.45
CA LYS A 169 -10.32 24.09 1.53
C LYS A 169 -11.62 23.65 2.19
N GLU A 170 -12.02 22.41 1.97
CA GLU A 170 -13.30 21.90 2.45
C GLU A 170 -13.25 21.46 3.91
N TYR A 171 -12.09 21.02 4.40
CA TYR A 171 -11.96 20.42 5.72
C TYR A 171 -10.98 21.13 6.64
N GLU A 172 -10.13 22.05 6.17
CA GLU A 172 -9.01 22.58 6.96
C GLU A 172 -8.08 21.44 7.45
N GLY A 173 -7.80 20.50 6.54
CA GLY A 173 -7.00 19.31 6.84
C GLY A 173 -5.62 19.61 7.45
N THR A 174 -4.94 18.59 7.98
CA THR A 174 -3.59 18.82 8.56
C THR A 174 -2.60 19.28 7.49
N PHE A 175 -1.83 20.34 7.78
CA PHE A 175 -0.79 20.80 6.86
C PHE A 175 0.38 19.83 6.87
N LEU A 176 0.68 19.27 5.71
CA LEU A 176 1.79 18.34 5.51
C LEU A 176 2.88 19.06 4.71
N ASN A 177 4.02 19.35 5.34
CA ASN A 177 5.11 20.08 4.71
C ASN A 177 5.77 19.33 3.54
N HIS A 178 5.64 18.00 3.48
CA HIS A 178 6.04 17.20 2.30
C HIS A 178 4.87 16.90 1.35
N GLY A 179 3.69 17.45 1.62
CA GLY A 179 2.49 17.25 0.83
C GLY A 179 1.74 15.94 1.11
N PHE A 180 0.51 15.90 0.65
CA PHE A 180 -0.38 14.76 0.77
C PHE A 180 0.22 13.53 0.06
N SER A 181 0.29 12.42 0.77
CA SER A 181 0.89 11.16 0.27
C SER A 181 -0.01 9.93 0.44
N THR A 182 -1.11 10.08 1.19
CA THR A 182 -2.11 9.03 1.37
C THR A 182 -2.86 8.78 0.07
N SER A 183 -2.81 7.54 -0.41
CA SER A 183 -3.54 7.11 -1.60
C SER A 183 -5.04 6.94 -1.30
N PRO A 184 -5.96 7.31 -2.21
CA PRO A 184 -7.38 7.07 -2.02
C PRO A 184 -7.68 5.59 -1.80
N PHE A 185 -8.37 5.26 -0.71
CA PHE A 185 -8.67 3.86 -0.37
C PHE A 185 -10.11 3.52 -0.72
N ILE A 186 -10.33 2.47 -1.50
CA ILE A 186 -11.67 2.02 -1.86
C ILE A 186 -12.13 0.92 -0.91
N TYR A 187 -13.28 1.14 -0.26
CA TYR A 187 -13.99 0.11 0.49
C TYR A 187 -15.44 0.02 0.01
N LYS A 188 -15.76 -1.05 -0.72
CA LYS A 188 -17.10 -1.25 -1.31
C LYS A 188 -17.51 -0.03 -2.14
N GLU A 189 -18.46 0.77 -1.66
CA GLU A 189 -19.00 1.94 -2.35
C GLU A 189 -18.35 3.27 -1.90
N THR A 190 -17.35 3.22 -1.02
CA THR A 190 -16.72 4.43 -0.46
C THR A 190 -15.28 4.63 -0.95
N VAL A 191 -14.88 5.89 -1.05
CA VAL A 191 -13.49 6.34 -1.12
C VAL A 191 -13.15 6.95 0.24
N VAL A 192 -12.20 6.35 0.96
CA VAL A 192 -11.74 6.81 2.28
C VAL A 192 -10.43 7.57 2.13
N MET A 193 -10.36 8.74 2.74
CA MET A 193 -9.18 9.60 2.81
C MET A 193 -8.80 9.90 4.26
N LEU A 194 -7.50 9.81 4.57
CA LEU A 194 -6.94 10.36 5.81
C LEU A 194 -6.62 11.83 5.55
N VAL A 195 -7.44 12.74 6.08
CA VAL A 195 -7.33 14.19 5.87
C VAL A 195 -6.61 14.87 7.04
N GLY A 196 -6.83 14.34 8.24
CA GLY A 196 -6.41 14.92 9.52
C GLY A 196 -7.17 16.20 9.88
N GLY A 197 -7.21 16.54 11.17
CA GLY A 197 -7.89 17.74 11.69
C GLY A 197 -9.20 17.44 12.42
N LYS A 198 -9.78 18.47 13.05
CA LYS A 198 -10.84 18.32 14.06
C LYS A 198 -12.20 17.98 13.45
N GLY A 199 -12.70 16.78 13.74
CA GLY A 199 -14.00 16.23 13.33
C GLY A 199 -14.00 15.61 11.93
N HIS A 200 -12.84 15.59 11.26
CA HIS A 200 -12.71 15.17 9.87
C HIS A 200 -11.37 14.48 9.60
N ALA A 201 -10.72 13.93 10.63
CA ALA A 201 -9.43 13.29 10.45
C ALA A 201 -9.47 12.16 9.43
N ILE A 202 -10.60 11.45 9.34
CA ILE A 202 -10.88 10.44 8.34
C ILE A 202 -12.25 10.75 7.71
N VAL A 203 -12.29 10.81 6.38
CA VAL A 203 -13.48 11.15 5.60
C VAL A 203 -13.75 10.06 4.58
N ALA A 204 -15.01 9.68 4.43
CA ALA A 204 -15.47 8.81 3.35
C ALA A 204 -16.45 9.52 2.43
N PHE A 205 -16.20 9.35 1.14
CA PHE A 205 -17.02 9.87 0.05
C PHE A 205 -17.69 8.71 -0.68
N ASP A 206 -18.88 8.91 -1.22
CA ASP A 206 -19.47 7.98 -2.17
C ASP A 206 -18.61 7.94 -3.44
N LYS A 207 -18.21 6.75 -3.86
CA LYS A 207 -17.26 6.61 -4.97
C LYS A 207 -17.85 7.05 -6.33
N LYS A 208 -19.17 7.14 -6.46
CA LYS A 208 -19.85 7.46 -7.73
C LYS A 208 -19.98 8.96 -7.95
N ASP A 209 -20.36 9.71 -6.92
CA ASP A 209 -20.68 11.14 -7.03
C ASP A 209 -19.84 12.06 -6.13
N GLY A 210 -19.00 11.50 -5.25
CA GLY A 210 -18.14 12.27 -4.35
C GLY A 210 -18.87 12.80 -3.11
N LYS A 211 -20.13 12.46 -2.88
CA LYS A 211 -20.85 12.96 -1.71
C LYS A 211 -20.18 12.48 -0.40
N GLU A 212 -19.90 13.39 0.52
CA GLU A 212 -19.49 13.02 1.89
C GLU A 212 -20.56 12.12 2.54
N LEU A 213 -20.17 10.91 2.92
CA LEU A 213 -21.03 9.94 3.61
C LEU A 213 -20.82 10.00 5.12
N TRP A 214 -19.56 10.11 5.55
CA TRP A 214 -19.22 10.32 6.94
C TRP A 214 -17.83 10.96 7.08
N LYS A 215 -17.64 11.64 8.20
CA LYS A 215 -16.35 12.17 8.65
C LYS A 215 -16.26 12.03 10.16
N LYS A 216 -15.08 11.65 10.67
CA LYS A 216 -14.89 11.34 12.08
C LYS A 216 -13.49 11.67 12.57
N HIS A 217 -13.38 11.79 13.89
CA HIS A 217 -12.15 11.88 14.68
C HIS A 217 -11.34 13.16 14.50
N ASP A 218 -10.40 13.37 15.41
CA ASP A 218 -9.61 14.61 15.56
C ASP A 218 -8.10 14.41 15.36
N PHE A 219 -7.70 13.28 14.78
CA PHE A 219 -6.28 12.93 14.59
C PHE A 219 -5.57 13.87 13.60
N GLY A 220 -4.29 14.14 13.83
CA GLY A 220 -3.44 14.78 12.82
C GLY A 220 -3.12 13.82 11.67
N ASN A 221 -2.99 14.33 10.44
CA ASN A 221 -2.66 13.49 9.27
C ASN A 221 -1.19 13.04 9.27
N SER A 222 -0.91 11.96 8.54
CA SER A 222 0.44 11.54 8.21
C SER A 222 0.55 11.15 6.73
N TYR A 223 1.61 10.42 6.35
CA TYR A 223 1.97 10.24 4.94
C TYR A 223 1.74 8.82 4.39
N ALA A 224 1.17 7.91 5.18
CA ALA A 224 0.99 6.51 4.79
C ALA A 224 -0.45 6.19 4.39
N THR A 225 -0.60 5.32 3.38
CA THR A 225 -1.89 4.79 2.95
C THR A 225 -2.42 3.77 3.98
N PRO A 226 -3.71 3.79 4.36
CA PRO A 226 -4.26 2.83 5.31
C PRO A 226 -4.19 1.39 4.78
N LYS A 227 -4.20 0.42 5.69
CA LYS A 227 -4.23 -1.02 5.37
C LYS A 227 -5.57 -1.61 5.77
N LEU A 228 -6.25 -2.28 4.83
CA LEU A 228 -7.39 -3.12 5.15
C LEU A 228 -6.92 -4.37 5.89
N ILE A 229 -7.51 -4.62 7.06
CA ILE A 229 -7.29 -5.80 7.89
C ILE A 229 -8.64 -6.42 8.25
N ASN A 230 -8.67 -7.73 8.43
CA ASN A 230 -9.85 -8.43 8.94
C ASN A 230 -9.51 -8.97 10.33
N VAL A 231 -10.18 -8.47 11.36
CA VAL A 231 -9.98 -8.90 12.75
C VAL A 231 -11.22 -9.66 13.18
N ASP A 232 -11.10 -10.98 13.27
CA ASP A 232 -12.17 -11.92 13.65
C ASP A 232 -13.50 -11.65 12.94
N GLY A 233 -13.45 -11.46 11.61
CA GLY A 233 -14.61 -11.27 10.75
C GLY A 233 -15.06 -9.83 10.52
N GLU A 234 -14.47 -8.83 11.19
CA GLU A 234 -14.73 -7.41 10.90
C GLU A 234 -13.62 -6.80 10.05
N ASP A 235 -14.01 -6.18 8.93
CA ASP A 235 -13.12 -5.37 8.12
C ASP A 235 -12.84 -4.04 8.83
N GLN A 236 -11.58 -3.80 9.14
CA GLN A 236 -11.08 -2.59 9.76
C GLN A 236 -10.00 -1.94 8.89
N LEU A 237 -9.86 -0.62 8.99
CA LEU A 237 -8.74 0.11 8.41
C LEU A 237 -7.75 0.46 9.50
N ALA A 238 -6.53 -0.05 9.37
CA ALA A 238 -5.39 0.40 10.13
C ALA A 238 -4.84 1.68 9.47
N CYS A 239 -5.08 2.82 10.11
CA CYS A 239 -4.81 4.16 9.62
C CYS A 239 -3.63 4.77 10.38
N PRO A 240 -2.46 4.98 9.72
CA PRO A 240 -1.36 5.72 10.33
C PRO A 240 -1.68 7.21 10.38
N MET A 241 -1.87 7.73 11.59
CA MET A 241 -2.08 9.15 11.87
C MET A 241 -0.82 9.76 12.47
N ALA A 242 -0.77 11.07 12.72
CA ALA A 242 0.44 11.78 13.13
C ALA A 242 1.06 11.24 14.44
N ALA A 243 0.23 10.94 15.44
CA ALA A 243 0.68 10.53 16.78
C ALA A 243 0.45 9.05 17.10
N GLU A 244 -0.28 8.33 16.24
CA GLU A 244 -0.85 7.03 16.56
C GLU A 244 -1.18 6.25 15.28
N VAL A 245 -1.30 4.93 15.40
CA VAL A 245 -1.97 4.10 14.40
C VAL A 245 -3.31 3.67 14.99
N VAL A 246 -4.39 3.93 14.26
CA VAL A 246 -5.74 3.63 14.71
C VAL A 246 -6.40 2.56 13.85
N GLY A 247 -7.25 1.76 14.45
CA GLY A 247 -8.17 0.88 13.74
C GLY A 247 -9.57 1.46 13.75
N ILE A 248 -10.17 1.61 12.57
CA ILE A 248 -11.58 1.97 12.44
C ILE A 248 -12.36 0.86 11.74
N CYS A 249 -13.64 0.71 12.06
CA CYS A 249 -14.55 -0.09 11.24
C CYS A 249 -14.59 0.49 9.82
N ALA A 250 -14.25 -0.29 8.81
CA ALA A 250 -14.13 0.21 7.43
C ALA A 250 -15.46 0.72 6.86
N ALA A 251 -16.59 0.17 7.36
CA ALA A 251 -17.93 0.54 6.89
C ALA A 251 -18.44 1.86 7.49
N THR A 252 -18.21 2.07 8.79
CA THR A 252 -18.85 3.17 9.55
C THR A 252 -17.89 4.25 9.99
N GLY A 253 -16.58 3.97 9.93
CA GLY A 253 -15.54 4.85 10.47
C GLY A 253 -15.44 4.86 11.99
N GLU A 254 -16.21 4.04 12.71
CA GLU A 254 -16.14 3.99 14.17
C GLU A 254 -14.78 3.46 14.66
N LEU A 255 -14.23 4.10 15.70
CA LEU A 255 -12.96 3.71 16.30
C LEU A 255 -13.09 2.31 16.96
N ARG A 256 -12.05 1.50 16.80
CA ARG A 256 -11.95 0.15 17.40
C ARG A 256 -10.77 0.05 18.35
N TRP A 257 -9.65 0.64 17.96
CA TRP A 257 -8.43 0.67 18.76
C TRP A 257 -7.53 1.83 18.34
N SER A 258 -6.62 2.22 19.24
CA SER A 258 -5.53 3.15 18.95
C SER A 258 -4.26 2.65 19.63
N VAL A 259 -3.13 2.76 18.95
CA VAL A 259 -1.79 2.50 19.49
C VAL A 259 -0.95 3.75 19.29
N GLU A 260 -0.41 4.29 20.39
CA GLU A 260 0.50 5.43 20.32
C GLU A 260 1.73 5.10 19.47
N GLN A 261 2.02 6.01 18.54
CA GLN A 261 3.12 5.92 17.58
C GLN A 261 3.69 7.33 17.33
N LYS A 262 3.90 8.07 18.43
CA LYS A 262 4.30 9.47 18.38
C LYS A 262 5.78 9.61 18.05
N ASN A 263 6.07 10.41 17.03
CA ASN A 263 7.42 10.86 16.70
C ASN A 263 7.48 12.39 16.63
N GLN A 264 8.70 12.96 16.60
CA GLN A 264 8.89 14.40 16.68
C GLN A 264 8.41 15.18 15.44
N TRP A 265 8.09 14.51 14.34
CA TRP A 265 7.65 15.12 13.08
C TRP A 265 6.20 14.80 12.70
N GLY A 266 5.50 13.97 13.47
CA GLY A 266 4.18 13.45 13.06
C GLY A 266 4.23 12.55 11.81
N GLN A 267 5.40 11.94 11.53
CA GLN A 267 5.71 11.23 10.29
C GLN A 267 5.63 9.71 10.46
N ASN A 268 4.41 9.19 10.60
CA ASN A 268 4.12 7.76 10.48
C ASN A 268 3.97 7.39 9.00
N ILE A 269 5.11 7.10 8.37
CA ILE A 269 5.25 6.98 6.91
C ILE A 269 5.41 5.54 6.39
N CYS A 270 5.12 4.56 7.24
CA CYS A 270 5.13 3.14 6.88
C CYS A 270 3.68 2.61 6.85
N GLN A 271 3.25 2.03 5.73
CA GLN A 271 1.98 1.31 5.70
C GLN A 271 2.07 0.07 6.63
N PRO A 272 1.08 -0.15 7.51
CA PRO A 272 1.06 -1.33 8.36
C PRO A 272 1.03 -2.63 7.56
N THR A 273 1.68 -3.68 8.05
CA THR A 273 1.51 -5.04 7.52
C THR A 273 0.76 -5.90 8.51
N TYR A 274 -0.08 -6.81 8.03
CA TYR A 274 -0.97 -7.62 8.86
C TYR A 274 -1.06 -9.03 8.28
N ASP A 275 -1.09 -10.05 9.15
CA ASP A 275 -1.49 -11.41 8.79
C ASP A 275 -2.68 -11.84 9.65
N GLY A 276 -3.79 -12.16 9.01
CA GLY A 276 -5.01 -12.61 9.71
C GLY A 276 -4.88 -14.01 10.31
N LYS A 277 -3.84 -14.79 9.99
CA LYS A 277 -3.62 -16.13 10.57
C LYS A 277 -3.18 -16.07 12.03
N ASP A 278 -2.41 -15.05 12.39
CA ASP A 278 -1.90 -14.85 13.75
C ASP A 278 -2.30 -13.51 14.37
N HIS A 279 -3.08 -12.73 13.63
CA HIS A 279 -3.56 -11.40 13.99
C HIS A 279 -2.45 -10.42 14.41
N MET A 280 -1.23 -10.61 13.90
CA MET A 280 -0.11 -9.72 14.18
C MET A 280 -0.05 -8.59 13.14
N LEU A 281 -0.15 -7.37 13.63
CA LEU A 281 0.06 -6.12 12.92
C LEU A 281 1.49 -5.61 13.20
N PHE A 282 2.26 -5.37 12.15
CA PHE A 282 3.52 -4.65 12.22
C PHE A 282 3.28 -3.18 11.88
N ILE A 283 3.70 -2.29 12.77
CA ILE A 283 3.74 -0.85 12.53
C ILE A 283 5.16 -0.35 12.74
N SER A 284 5.56 0.68 12.00
CA SER A 284 6.86 1.30 12.17
C SER A 284 6.80 2.80 12.00
N SER A 285 7.66 3.46 12.75
CA SER A 285 7.93 4.89 12.66
C SER A 285 9.41 5.17 12.90
N VAL A 286 9.77 6.45 12.85
CA VAL A 286 11.07 6.96 13.25
C VAL A 286 11.16 7.18 14.75
N GLU A 287 12.31 7.66 15.24
CA GLU A 287 12.52 7.96 16.64
C GLU A 287 11.56 9.08 17.12
N PRO A 288 11.03 9.01 18.36
CA PRO A 288 11.16 7.93 19.36
C PRO A 288 10.28 6.68 19.18
N ALA A 289 9.25 6.67 18.33
CA ALA A 289 8.26 5.58 18.28
C ALA A 289 8.79 4.20 17.82
N CYS A 290 9.66 4.16 16.80
CA CYS A 290 10.28 2.93 16.27
C CYS A 290 9.28 1.86 15.75
N SER A 291 9.70 0.59 15.61
CA SER A 291 8.84 -0.51 15.16
C SER A 291 8.18 -1.26 16.31
N LYS A 292 6.93 -1.70 16.11
CA LYS A 292 6.14 -2.46 17.08
C LYS A 292 5.39 -3.61 16.41
N GLY A 293 5.18 -4.68 17.17
CA GLY A 293 4.26 -5.77 16.83
C GLY A 293 3.05 -5.71 17.73
N ILE A 294 1.87 -5.57 17.14
CA ILE A 294 0.60 -5.45 17.84
C ILE A 294 -0.25 -6.68 17.53
N ARG A 295 -0.71 -7.39 18.56
CA ARG A 295 -1.71 -8.44 18.41
C ARG A 295 -3.10 -7.83 18.52
N LEU A 296 -3.95 -8.13 17.55
CA LEU A 296 -5.34 -7.69 17.54
C LEU A 296 -6.25 -8.87 17.88
N THR A 297 -7.16 -8.69 18.83
CA THR A 297 -8.18 -9.69 19.17
C THR A 297 -9.52 -9.00 19.38
N ARG A 298 -10.59 -9.53 18.81
CA ARG A 298 -11.91 -8.90 18.86
C ARG A 298 -12.90 -9.71 19.70
N SER A 299 -13.69 -8.99 20.50
CA SER A 299 -14.78 -9.53 21.30
C SER A 299 -15.99 -8.60 21.20
N GLY A 300 -17.03 -9.04 20.51
CA GLY A 300 -18.17 -8.16 20.18
C GLY A 300 -17.72 -7.02 19.27
N GLU A 301 -18.04 -5.78 19.60
CA GLU A 301 -17.64 -4.59 18.84
C GLU A 301 -16.26 -4.04 19.24
N GLU A 302 -15.67 -4.56 20.32
CA GLU A 302 -14.39 -4.12 20.83
C GLU A 302 -13.24 -4.91 20.20
N THR A 303 -12.19 -4.21 19.81
CA THR A 303 -10.94 -4.84 19.38
C THR A 303 -9.83 -4.40 20.33
N LYS A 304 -9.24 -5.36 21.02
CA LYS A 304 -8.06 -5.11 21.85
C LYS A 304 -6.83 -5.10 20.95
N ALA A 305 -6.05 -4.03 21.06
CA ALA A 305 -4.71 -3.92 20.49
C ALA A 305 -3.67 -4.08 21.61
N GLU A 306 -2.90 -5.17 21.56
CA GLU A 306 -1.86 -5.49 22.55
C GLU A 306 -0.48 -5.35 21.91
N GLU A 307 0.34 -4.44 22.43
CA GLU A 307 1.75 -4.38 22.05
C GLU A 307 2.48 -5.63 22.57
N VAL A 308 2.86 -6.52 21.66
CA VAL A 308 3.58 -7.76 21.96
C VAL A 308 5.08 -7.50 22.09
N TRP A 309 5.61 -6.61 21.25
CA TRP A 309 7.02 -6.27 21.25
C TRP A 309 7.26 -4.88 20.65
N THR A 310 8.39 -4.28 21.04
CA THR A 310 8.94 -3.05 20.46
C THR A 310 10.40 -3.26 20.07
N ASN A 311 10.78 -2.85 18.86
CA ASN A 311 12.15 -2.88 18.38
C ASN A 311 12.64 -1.48 17.97
N ARG A 312 13.53 -0.91 18.79
CA ARG A 312 14.10 0.44 18.60
C ARG A 312 15.12 0.56 17.47
N LYS A 313 15.67 -0.58 17.00
CA LYS A 313 16.69 -0.61 15.95
C LYS A 313 16.10 -0.60 14.54
N VAL A 314 14.83 -0.98 14.41
CA VAL A 314 14.12 -1.01 13.13
C VAL A 314 13.22 0.23 13.07
N ARG A 315 13.54 1.13 12.14
CA ARG A 315 12.89 2.44 11.98
C ARG A 315 12.66 2.73 10.51
N VAL A 316 11.53 2.29 10.00
CA VAL A 316 11.14 2.51 8.60
C VAL A 316 10.93 4.00 8.36
N HIS A 317 11.67 4.53 7.38
CA HIS A 317 11.61 5.91 6.93
C HIS A 317 11.80 5.93 5.42
N HIS A 318 10.79 6.40 4.68
CA HIS A 318 10.74 6.40 3.21
C HIS A 318 10.88 5.01 2.56
N SER A 319 10.24 3.98 3.12
CA SER A 319 10.17 2.64 2.53
C SER A 319 8.90 1.88 2.92
N ASN A 320 8.70 0.71 2.33
CA ASN A 320 7.64 -0.22 2.70
C ASN A 320 8.20 -1.45 3.43
N ALA A 321 7.35 -2.05 4.26
CA ALA A 321 7.62 -3.34 4.89
C ALA A 321 6.80 -4.42 4.17
N ILE A 322 7.37 -5.62 4.05
CA ILE A 322 6.69 -6.78 3.46
C ILE A 322 6.78 -7.94 4.42
N ARG A 323 5.62 -8.53 4.72
CA ARG A 323 5.55 -9.75 5.51
C ARG A 323 5.52 -10.98 4.60
N VAL A 324 6.51 -11.86 4.75
CA VAL A 324 6.54 -13.18 4.15
C VAL A 324 6.65 -14.19 5.28
N ASP A 325 5.59 -14.98 5.44
CA ASP A 325 5.40 -15.91 6.55
C ASP A 325 5.61 -15.21 7.92
N ASP A 326 6.53 -15.74 8.72
CA ASP A 326 6.82 -15.26 10.07
C ASP A 326 7.87 -14.13 10.10
N CYS A 327 8.22 -13.54 8.95
CA CYS A 327 9.25 -12.52 8.87
C CYS A 327 8.79 -11.27 8.12
N VAL A 328 9.16 -10.10 8.67
CA VAL A 328 9.01 -8.79 8.05
C VAL A 328 10.35 -8.37 7.46
N PHE A 329 10.34 -8.05 6.18
CA PHE A 329 11.49 -7.55 5.42
C PHE A 329 11.29 -6.07 5.13
N THR A 330 12.27 -5.23 5.48
CA THR A 330 12.14 -3.77 5.33
C THR A 330 13.49 -3.06 5.33
N SER A 331 13.52 -1.84 4.79
CA SER A 331 14.66 -0.93 4.91
C SER A 331 14.42 0.15 5.95
N THR A 332 15.49 0.66 6.56
CA THR A 332 15.49 1.94 7.29
C THR A 332 15.97 3.06 6.38
N GLY A 333 15.61 4.32 6.69
CA GLY A 333 16.05 5.44 5.86
C GLY A 333 16.07 6.84 6.48
N GLY A 334 16.11 6.93 7.81
CA GLY A 334 16.32 8.21 8.51
C GLY A 334 17.80 8.42 8.83
N ASP A 335 18.09 8.85 10.05
CA ASP A 335 19.45 9.02 10.53
C ASP A 335 20.19 7.66 10.69
N GLY A 336 21.36 7.56 10.08
CA GLY A 336 22.25 6.40 10.16
C GLY A 336 22.39 5.62 8.84
N PRO A 337 23.05 4.46 8.86
CA PRO A 337 23.33 3.69 7.64
C PRO A 337 22.02 3.14 7.04
N GLY A 338 21.87 3.30 5.73
CA GLY A 338 20.84 2.62 4.94
C GLY A 338 21.02 1.10 5.02
N LEU A 339 20.15 0.46 5.81
CA LEU A 339 20.20 -0.96 6.12
C LEU A 339 18.88 -1.62 5.73
N TYR A 340 18.99 -2.86 5.26
CA TYR A 340 17.87 -3.75 5.02
C TYR A 340 17.82 -4.84 6.10
N PHE A 341 16.63 -5.22 6.55
CA PHE A 341 16.43 -6.07 7.72
C PHE A 341 15.47 -7.21 7.44
N ALA A 342 15.70 -8.32 8.14
CA ALA A 342 14.68 -9.32 8.45
C ALA A 342 14.39 -9.28 9.94
N VAL A 343 13.11 -9.22 10.28
CA VAL A 343 12.61 -9.14 11.66
C VAL A 343 11.57 -10.25 11.87
N ASP A 344 11.65 -10.98 12.97
CA ASP A 344 10.60 -11.90 13.37
C ASP A 344 9.29 -11.13 13.59
N ALA A 345 8.22 -11.51 12.89
CA ALA A 345 6.94 -10.82 13.00
C ALA A 345 6.30 -11.00 14.39
N LYS A 346 6.58 -12.11 15.07
CA LYS A 346 5.96 -12.50 16.33
C LYS A 346 6.75 -12.04 17.54
N THR A 347 8.08 -11.98 17.46
CA THR A 347 8.94 -11.60 18.58
C THR A 347 9.61 -10.23 18.43
N GLY A 348 9.69 -9.70 17.22
CA GLY A 348 10.42 -8.47 16.93
C GLY A 348 11.94 -8.65 16.85
N ASP A 349 12.44 -9.89 16.95
CA ASP A 349 13.87 -10.17 16.91
C ASP A 349 14.45 -9.91 15.53
N MET A 350 15.55 -9.18 15.49
CA MET A 350 16.29 -8.96 14.25
C MET A 350 17.03 -10.25 13.87
N LYS A 351 16.60 -10.89 12.77
CA LYS A 351 17.25 -12.11 12.27
C LYS A 351 18.57 -11.78 11.60
N TRP A 352 18.58 -10.76 10.75
CA TRP A 352 19.79 -10.21 10.16
C TRP A 352 19.60 -8.75 9.74
N ARG A 353 20.72 -8.09 9.45
CA ARG A 353 20.79 -6.78 8.80
C ARG A 353 21.81 -6.81 7.68
N LYS A 354 21.53 -6.10 6.58
CA LYS A 354 22.37 -6.05 5.39
C LYS A 354 22.60 -4.61 4.97
N ARG A 355 23.85 -4.30 4.59
CA ARG A 355 24.23 -3.04 3.93
C ARG A 355 24.13 -3.20 2.42
N GLY A 356 24.00 -2.06 1.73
CA GLY A 356 24.10 -1.98 0.27
C GLY A 356 22.80 -1.64 -0.42
N PHE A 357 21.68 -1.49 0.29
CA PHE A 357 20.45 -0.91 -0.24
C PHE A 357 19.99 0.14 0.76
N ALA A 358 20.15 1.42 0.42
CA ALA A 358 19.82 2.53 1.31
C ALA A 358 18.39 3.02 1.05
N LYS A 359 17.60 3.21 2.12
CA LYS A 359 16.20 3.67 2.04
C LYS A 359 15.39 2.94 0.96
N ALA A 360 15.53 1.63 0.95
CA ALA A 360 15.04 0.83 -0.17
C ALA A 360 13.57 0.48 -0.03
N THR A 361 12.87 0.55 -1.15
CA THR A 361 11.54 -0.03 -1.32
C THR A 361 11.64 -1.43 -1.89
N SER A 362 10.59 -2.23 -1.75
CA SER A 362 10.62 -3.60 -2.25
C SER A 362 9.25 -4.10 -2.71
N LEU A 363 9.27 -5.16 -3.52
CA LEU A 363 8.12 -6.02 -3.79
C LEU A 363 8.57 -7.48 -3.78
N TYR A 364 7.67 -8.40 -3.45
CA TYR A 364 7.95 -9.83 -3.39
C TYR A 364 7.18 -10.59 -4.47
N ALA A 365 7.88 -11.42 -5.23
CA ALA A 365 7.31 -12.18 -6.34
C ALA A 365 8.20 -13.38 -6.67
N ASP A 366 7.61 -14.52 -7.04
CA ASP A 366 8.32 -15.73 -7.48
C ASP A 366 9.47 -16.17 -6.53
N GLY A 367 9.24 -16.08 -5.21
CA GLY A 367 10.22 -16.44 -4.19
C GLY A 367 11.38 -15.43 -4.01
N LYS A 368 11.30 -14.27 -4.67
CA LYS A 368 12.34 -13.24 -4.73
C LYS A 368 11.78 -11.88 -4.34
N PHE A 369 12.67 -10.97 -3.96
CA PHE A 369 12.42 -9.55 -3.77
C PHE A 369 13.04 -8.78 -4.92
N LEU A 370 12.30 -7.80 -5.47
CA LEU A 370 12.91 -6.68 -6.19
C LEU A 370 13.11 -5.58 -5.16
N VAL A 371 14.36 -5.18 -4.94
CA VAL A 371 14.76 -4.16 -3.95
C VAL A 371 15.29 -2.95 -4.71
N LEU A 372 14.65 -1.80 -4.57
CA LEU A 372 15.06 -0.54 -5.21
C LEU A 372 15.52 0.44 -4.13
N ASP A 373 16.79 0.85 -4.15
CA ASP A 373 17.30 1.87 -3.25
C ASP A 373 17.10 3.31 -3.76
N GLU A 374 17.31 4.30 -2.88
CA GLU A 374 17.05 5.71 -3.20
C GLU A 374 17.90 6.25 -4.35
N ASP A 375 19.06 5.65 -4.61
CA ASP A 375 20.00 6.05 -5.66
C ASP A 375 19.71 5.38 -7.02
N GLY A 376 18.63 4.60 -7.10
CA GLY A 376 18.17 4.00 -8.34
C GLY A 376 18.79 2.64 -8.66
N LYS A 377 19.43 1.98 -7.70
CA LYS A 377 19.91 0.61 -7.87
C LYS A 377 18.80 -0.39 -7.59
N LEU A 378 18.55 -1.24 -8.57
CA LEU A 378 17.63 -2.35 -8.49
C LEU A 378 18.40 -3.64 -8.20
N GLY A 379 17.97 -4.38 -7.19
CA GLY A 379 18.45 -5.70 -6.85
C GLY A 379 17.36 -6.76 -7.01
N LEU A 380 17.74 -7.91 -7.55
CA LEU A 380 16.99 -9.15 -7.43
C LEU A 380 17.57 -9.95 -6.27
N VAL A 381 16.74 -10.28 -5.28
CA VAL A 381 17.21 -10.82 -4.02
C VAL A 381 16.38 -12.03 -3.62
N ARG A 382 17.03 -13.10 -3.18
CA ARG A 382 16.39 -14.16 -2.40
C ARG A 382 16.64 -13.88 -0.92
N ALA A 383 15.58 -13.58 -0.18
CA ALA A 383 15.67 -13.31 1.25
C ALA A 383 14.80 -14.30 2.03
N THR A 384 15.39 -14.82 3.11
CA THR A 384 14.81 -15.76 4.08
C THR A 384 15.13 -15.25 5.49
N PRO A 385 14.54 -15.80 6.56
CA PRO A 385 14.97 -15.46 7.92
C PRO A 385 16.47 -15.69 8.17
N GLU A 386 17.13 -16.58 7.43
CA GLU A 386 18.53 -16.95 7.65
C GLU A 386 19.52 -16.19 6.76
N LYS A 387 19.10 -15.78 5.56
CA LYS A 387 20.02 -15.24 4.54
C LYS A 387 19.37 -14.17 3.66
N PHE A 388 20.20 -13.19 3.28
CA PHE A 388 19.94 -12.23 2.21
C PHE A 388 20.94 -12.46 1.07
N GLU A 389 20.47 -13.02 -0.03
CA GLU A 389 21.26 -13.39 -1.21
C GLU A 389 20.90 -12.48 -2.38
N ILE A 390 21.87 -11.69 -2.85
CA ILE A 390 21.74 -10.87 -4.06
C ILE A 390 22.01 -11.79 -5.25
N LEU A 391 21.02 -11.94 -6.11
CA LEU A 391 21.09 -12.75 -7.33
C LEU A 391 21.59 -11.93 -8.51
N ALA A 392 21.07 -10.71 -8.66
CA ALA A 392 21.51 -9.72 -9.65
C ALA A 392 21.30 -8.31 -9.08
N GLN A 393 22.05 -7.34 -9.58
CA GLN A 393 21.82 -5.92 -9.28
C GLN A 393 22.38 -5.02 -10.38
N ALA A 394 21.73 -3.89 -10.62
CA ALA A 394 22.21 -2.87 -11.54
C ALA A 394 21.64 -1.50 -11.20
N LYS A 395 22.34 -0.43 -11.59
CA LYS A 395 21.79 0.93 -11.53
C LYS A 395 20.86 1.11 -12.73
N VAL A 396 19.57 1.36 -12.46
CA VAL A 396 18.53 1.46 -13.50
C VAL A 396 17.87 2.84 -13.55
N LEU A 397 17.98 3.62 -12.48
CA LEU A 397 17.45 4.98 -12.37
C LEU A 397 18.56 5.96 -11.95
N GLU A 398 18.38 7.23 -12.26
CA GLU A 398 19.45 8.24 -12.12
C GLU A 398 19.13 9.35 -11.12
N SER A 399 17.85 9.51 -10.76
CA SER A 399 17.40 10.45 -9.73
C SER A 399 16.84 9.69 -8.51
N GLN A 400 16.47 10.44 -7.47
CA GLN A 400 15.95 9.89 -6.22
C GLN A 400 14.74 8.96 -6.47
N ALA A 401 14.85 7.71 -6.05
CA ALA A 401 13.96 6.62 -6.43
C ALA A 401 13.19 6.04 -5.23
N TRP A 402 12.24 6.83 -4.68
CA TRP A 402 11.41 6.41 -3.54
C TRP A 402 10.09 5.74 -3.91
N THR A 403 9.85 5.47 -5.20
CA THR A 403 8.62 4.80 -5.64
C THR A 403 8.82 3.29 -5.67
N VAL A 404 7.97 2.55 -4.96
CA VAL A 404 8.00 1.09 -5.00
C VAL A 404 7.79 0.60 -6.44
N PRO A 405 8.61 -0.33 -6.97
CA PRO A 405 8.41 -0.86 -8.30
C PRO A 405 7.05 -1.56 -8.42
N THR A 406 6.52 -1.61 -9.64
CA THR A 406 5.30 -2.35 -9.97
C THR A 406 5.62 -3.50 -10.90
N LEU A 407 4.98 -4.65 -10.68
CA LEU A 407 5.25 -5.87 -11.45
C LEU A 407 3.93 -6.49 -11.91
N VAL A 408 3.83 -6.74 -13.22
CA VAL A 408 2.73 -7.49 -13.82
C VAL A 408 3.30 -8.58 -14.72
N GLY A 409 3.04 -9.84 -14.36
CA GLY A 409 3.74 -10.98 -14.96
C GLY A 409 5.24 -10.86 -14.69
N THR A 410 6.03 -10.67 -15.75
CA THR A 410 7.48 -10.44 -15.69
C THR A 410 7.88 -9.01 -16.08
N LYS A 411 6.92 -8.13 -16.40
CA LYS A 411 7.19 -6.74 -16.77
C LYS A 411 7.23 -5.87 -15.53
N GLY A 412 8.39 -5.24 -15.30
CA GLY A 412 8.58 -4.25 -14.26
C GLY A 412 8.28 -2.85 -14.78
N TYR A 413 7.67 -2.03 -13.95
CA TYR A 413 7.47 -0.59 -14.16
C TYR A 413 8.07 0.17 -12.99
N LEU A 414 8.98 1.07 -13.29
CA LEU A 414 9.75 1.82 -12.29
C LEU A 414 9.75 3.29 -12.64
N ARG A 415 9.89 4.13 -11.61
CA ARG A 415 10.18 5.54 -11.77
C ARG A 415 11.17 6.01 -10.73
N ASP A 416 11.93 7.02 -11.10
CA ASP A 416 12.53 7.93 -10.13
C ASP A 416 11.71 9.22 -10.07
N ARG A 417 12.27 10.21 -9.38
CA ARG A 417 11.70 11.56 -9.27
C ARG A 417 11.33 12.18 -10.62
N LYS A 418 12.00 11.84 -11.73
CA LYS A 418 11.88 12.54 -13.03
C LYS A 418 11.56 11.64 -14.22
N ASN A 419 11.87 10.36 -14.14
CA ASN A 419 11.82 9.41 -15.25
C ASN A 419 10.92 8.23 -14.92
N ILE A 420 10.31 7.65 -15.94
CA ILE A 420 9.54 6.40 -15.88
C ILE A 420 10.07 5.42 -16.93
N MET A 421 10.07 4.14 -16.60
CA MET A 421 10.53 3.09 -17.51
C MET A 421 9.79 1.77 -17.33
N SER A 422 9.92 0.92 -18.36
CA SER A 422 9.57 -0.49 -18.28
C SER A 422 10.78 -1.36 -18.58
N ILE A 423 10.88 -2.46 -17.83
CA ILE A 423 11.94 -3.46 -17.93
C ILE A 423 11.32 -4.85 -18.01
N GLU A 424 12.05 -5.78 -18.63
CA GLU A 424 11.71 -7.20 -18.63
C GLU A 424 12.51 -7.93 -17.56
N LEU A 425 11.85 -8.70 -16.70
CA LEU A 425 12.48 -9.41 -15.57
C LEU A 425 12.38 -10.93 -15.72
N GLY A 426 11.73 -11.41 -16.79
CA GLY A 426 11.48 -12.81 -17.05
C GLY A 426 12.72 -13.54 -17.55
N ARG A 427 12.92 -14.78 -17.09
CA ARG A 427 14.06 -15.64 -17.47
C ARG A 427 14.18 -15.86 -18.98
N ASP A 428 13.06 -15.85 -19.71
CA ASP A 428 13.03 -16.13 -21.14
C ASP A 428 13.74 -15.04 -21.95
N ALA A 429 13.82 -13.81 -21.42
CA ALA A 429 14.60 -12.74 -22.02
C ALA A 429 16.12 -12.94 -21.91
N TYR A 430 16.57 -13.85 -21.05
CA TYR A 430 17.98 -14.06 -20.71
C TYR A 430 18.50 -15.47 -21.08
N ALA A 431 17.61 -16.40 -21.45
CA ALA A 431 17.95 -17.78 -21.81
C ALA A 431 18.89 -17.91 -23.03
N SER A 432 18.95 -16.90 -23.91
CA SER A 432 19.82 -16.88 -25.09
C SER A 432 21.23 -16.32 -24.83
N ALA A 433 21.49 -15.68 -23.69
CA ALA A 433 22.82 -15.18 -23.34
C ALA A 433 23.77 -16.31 -22.89
N ALA A 434 23.24 -17.40 -22.32
CA ALA A 434 24.04 -18.51 -21.79
C ALA A 434 24.58 -19.48 -22.87
N ASN A 435 23.96 -19.54 -24.06
CA ASN A 435 24.32 -20.49 -25.12
C ASN A 435 25.27 -19.92 -26.19
N GLY A 436 25.60 -18.63 -26.16
CA GLY A 436 26.48 -17.98 -27.15
C GLY A 436 27.99 -18.15 -26.90
N GLY A 437 28.40 -18.65 -25.72
CA GLY A 437 29.81 -18.72 -25.31
C GLY A 437 30.56 -20.02 -25.66
N LYS A 438 29.88 -21.04 -26.19
CA LYS A 438 30.48 -22.34 -26.56
C LYS A 438 30.31 -22.61 -28.05
N GLY A 439 31.04 -21.87 -28.88
CA GLY A 439 30.98 -22.12 -30.33
C GLY A 439 31.92 -21.25 -31.15
N LYS A 440 33.23 -21.39 -30.94
CA LYS A 440 34.30 -21.16 -31.96
C LYS A 440 35.68 -21.46 -31.36
N ARG A 441 35.96 -22.75 -31.20
CA ARG A 441 37.31 -23.32 -31.35
C ARG A 441 37.12 -24.66 -32.04
N GLY A 442 37.27 -24.63 -33.36
CA GLY A 442 37.32 -25.77 -34.26
C GLY A 442 38.19 -25.33 -35.41
#